data_AF-A0A7S4FDE4-F1
#
_entry.id   AF-A0A7S4FDE4-F1
#
_cell.length_a   1.000
_cell.length_b   1.000
_cell.length_c   1.000
_cell.angle_alpha   90.00
_cell.angle_beta   90.00
_cell.angle_gamma   90.00
#
_symmetry.space_group_name_H-M   'P 1'
#
loop_
_entity.id
_entity.type
_entity.pdbx_description
1 polymer ?
#
loop_
_entity_poly.entity_id
_entity_poly.type
_entity_poly.pdbx_seq_one_letter_code
_entity_poly.pdbx_strand_id
1 'polypeptide(L)'
;MFQHFGKRLQRDIKRIVDIRLDANWRAVKDSTAITKSTMDVNVISPPVQRYAVWFGGSWLGDTPQFYKLVNTKEQYDEYGPSICRHNAAFGSMG
;
A
#
# COMPACT_ATOMS: atom_id res chain seq x y z
N MET A 1 12.60 15.62 9.21
CA MET A 1 12.09 14.26 9.48
C MET A 1 12.89 13.66 10.63
N PHE A 2 12.28 12.85 11.50
CA PHE A 2 12.94 12.32 12.70
C PHE A 2 14.08 11.35 12.34
N GLN A 3 15.26 11.56 12.91
CA GLN A 3 16.44 10.71 12.70
C GLN A 3 16.12 9.25 13.03
N HIS A 4 16.52 8.33 12.16
CA HIS A 4 16.36 6.87 12.30
C HIS A 4 14.93 6.36 12.58
N PHE A 5 13.90 7.17 12.29
CA PHE A 5 12.51 6.79 12.59
C PHE A 5 12.06 5.51 11.89
N GLY A 6 12.34 5.37 10.59
CA GLY A 6 11.97 4.16 9.83
C GLY A 6 12.58 2.88 10.43
N LYS A 7 13.87 2.91 10.80
CA LYS A 7 14.55 1.78 11.45
C LYS A 7 13.94 1.43 12.80
N ARG A 8 13.61 2.43 13.64
CA ARG A 8 12.94 2.19 14.93
C ARG A 8 11.56 1.59 14.73
N LEU A 9 10.77 2.16 13.81
CA LEU A 9 9.43 1.69 13.50
C LEU A 9 9.44 0.23 13.01
N GLN A 10 10.34 -0.11 12.09
CA GLN A 10 10.47 -1.47 11.57
C GLN A 10 10.79 -2.47 12.67
N ARG A 11 11.75 -2.15 13.54
CA ARG A 11 12.10 -2.98 14.69
C ARG A 11 10.92 -3.19 15.63
N ASP A 12 10.21 -2.12 15.95
CA ASP A 12 9.12 -2.17 16.93
C ASP A 12 7.90 -2.94 16.37
N ILE A 13 7.60 -2.79 15.07
CA ILE A 13 6.59 -3.61 14.38
C ILE A 13 7.03 -5.08 14.31
N LYS A 14 8.29 -5.36 13.91
CA LYS A 14 8.81 -6.73 13.86
C LYS A 14 8.70 -7.44 15.21
N ARG A 15 9.03 -6.74 16.30
CA ARG A 15 8.86 -7.25 17.66
C ARG A 15 7.41 -7.63 17.95
N ILE A 16 6.44 -6.77 17.60
CA ILE A 16 5.01 -7.05 17.80
C ILE A 16 4.56 -8.26 16.96
N VAL A 17 4.99 -8.32 15.70
CA VAL A 17 4.67 -9.42 14.78
C VAL A 17 5.22 -10.74 15.33
N ASP A 18 6.47 -10.78 15.77
CA ASP A 18 7.10 -11.98 16.31
C ASP A 18 6.41 -12.48 17.58
N ILE A 19 6.05 -11.56 18.49
CA ILE A 19 5.31 -11.90 19.71
C ILE A 19 3.96 -12.54 19.35
N ARG A 20 3.22 -11.94 18.42
CA ARG A 20 1.91 -12.47 17.99
C ARG A 20 2.03 -13.82 17.30
N LEU A 21 3.05 -13.98 16.45
CA LEU A 21 3.29 -15.21 15.71
C LEU A 21 3.70 -16.35 16.65
N ASP A 22 4.51 -16.06 17.67
CA ASP A 22 4.89 -17.03 18.69
C ASP A 22 3.70 -17.43 19.57
N ALA A 23 2.87 -16.47 19.99
CA ALA A 23 1.65 -16.74 20.75
C ALA A 23 0.66 -17.60 19.97
N ASN A 24 0.40 -17.25 18.70
CA ASN A 24 -0.46 -18.05 17.82
C ASN A 24 0.10 -19.44 17.59
N TRP A 25 1.41 -19.57 17.32
CA TRP A 25 2.02 -20.88 17.14
C TRP A 25 1.86 -21.74 18.40
N ARG A 26 2.10 -21.19 19.60
CA ARG A 26 1.92 -21.92 20.87
C ARG A 26 0.49 -22.40 21.10
N ALA A 27 -0.51 -21.66 20.62
CA ALA A 27 -1.91 -22.01 20.77
C ALA A 27 -2.37 -23.13 19.83
N VAL A 28 -1.70 -23.32 18.67
CA VAL A 28 -2.15 -24.24 17.62
C VAL A 28 -1.11 -25.34 17.32
N LYS A 29 0.03 -25.37 18.01
CA LYS A 29 1.15 -26.33 17.81
C LYS A 29 0.76 -27.81 17.95
N ASP A 30 -0.29 -28.13 18.70
CA ASP A 30 -0.73 -29.52 18.91
C ASP A 30 -1.58 -30.04 17.73
N SER A 31 -1.89 -29.18 16.77
CA SER A 31 -2.39 -29.60 15.46
C SER A 31 -1.23 -30.07 14.59
N THR A 32 -1.35 -31.26 14.02
CA THR A 32 -0.29 -32.02 13.34
C THR A 32 0.24 -31.41 12.03
N ALA A 33 -0.16 -30.19 11.67
CA ALA A 33 0.08 -29.62 10.34
C ALA A 33 0.70 -28.21 10.32
N ILE A 34 1.05 -27.61 11.47
CA ILE A 34 1.45 -26.18 11.49
C ILE A 34 2.91 -25.97 11.90
N THR A 35 3.72 -25.63 10.90
CA THR A 35 5.09 -25.13 11.09
C THR A 35 5.07 -23.67 11.52
N LYS A 36 6.01 -23.25 12.37
CA LYS A 36 6.16 -21.84 12.75
C LYS A 36 6.49 -21.01 11.51
N SER A 37 5.54 -20.17 11.10
CA SER A 37 5.73 -19.23 9.99
C SER A 37 6.71 -18.12 10.40
N THR A 38 7.29 -17.44 9.41
CA THR A 38 8.05 -16.20 9.61
C THR A 38 7.41 -15.11 8.75
N MET A 39 7.39 -13.89 9.25
CA MET A 39 6.81 -12.74 8.55
C MET A 39 7.87 -11.67 8.38
N ASP A 40 8.07 -11.23 7.14
CA ASP A 40 8.96 -10.11 6.86
C ASP A 40 8.27 -8.77 7.19
N VAL A 41 9.05 -7.82 7.68
CA VAL A 41 8.57 -6.48 8.04
C VAL A 41 9.49 -5.46 7.40
N ASN A 42 8.94 -4.70 6.47
CA ASN A 42 9.65 -3.68 5.71
C ASN A 42 9.00 -2.30 5.92
N VAL A 43 9.79 -1.30 6.34
CA VAL A 43 9.34 0.10 6.45
C VAL A 43 10.03 0.93 5.38
N ILE A 44 9.25 1.44 4.44
CA ILE A 44 9.73 2.26 3.33
C ILE A 44 9.67 3.73 3.72
N SER A 45 10.80 4.45 3.63
CA SER A 45 10.91 5.88 3.95
C SER A 45 11.50 6.63 2.74
N PRO A 46 10.67 7.00 1.76
CA PRO A 46 11.15 7.66 0.55
C PRO A 46 11.61 9.10 0.87
N PRO A 47 12.62 9.64 0.15
CA PRO A 47 13.15 10.99 0.41
C PRO A 47 12.11 12.10 0.20
N VAL A 48 11.11 11.84 -0.65
CA VAL A 48 10.02 12.76 -1.01
C VAL A 48 8.80 12.67 -0.08
N GLN A 49 8.93 12.04 1.10
CA GLN A 49 7.78 11.71 1.97
C GLN A 49 6.87 12.90 2.29
N ARG A 50 7.43 14.11 2.45
CA ARG A 50 6.64 15.33 2.75
C ARG A 50 5.61 15.67 1.66
N TYR A 51 5.89 15.31 0.42
CA TYR A 51 5.05 15.58 -0.75
C TYR A 51 4.79 14.31 -1.55
N ALA A 52 4.81 13.14 -0.89
CA ALA A 52 4.65 11.84 -1.55
C ALA A 52 3.34 11.72 -2.32
N VAL A 53 2.25 12.30 -1.80
CA VAL A 53 0.95 12.33 -2.50
C VAL A 53 1.05 13.10 -3.81
N TRP A 54 1.67 14.28 -3.78
CA TRP A 54 1.81 15.12 -4.96
C TRP A 54 2.80 14.52 -5.96
N PHE A 55 3.93 14.01 -5.47
CA PHE A 55 4.92 13.30 -6.27
C PHE A 55 4.32 12.08 -6.96
N GLY A 56 3.55 11.25 -6.24
CA GLY A 56 2.87 10.09 -6.81
C GLY A 56 1.83 10.49 -7.86
N GLY A 57 1.08 11.57 -7.63
CA GLY A 57 0.14 12.11 -8.61
C GLY A 57 0.82 12.63 -9.87
N SER A 58 1.91 13.39 -9.74
CA SER A 58 2.71 13.86 -10.88
C SER A 58 3.31 12.71 -11.67
N TRP A 59 3.89 11.72 -10.97
CA TRP A 59 4.47 10.54 -11.62
C TRP A 59 3.41 9.72 -12.35
N LEU A 60 2.25 9.51 -11.73
CA LEU A 60 1.12 8.81 -12.34
C LEU A 60 0.63 9.55 -13.60
N GLY A 61 0.45 10.87 -13.51
CA GLY A 61 -0.04 11.71 -14.60
C GLY A 61 0.89 11.75 -15.82
N ASP A 62 2.19 11.49 -15.62
CA ASP A 62 3.19 11.44 -16.68
C ASP A 62 3.22 10.08 -17.42
N THR A 63 2.55 9.04 -16.88
CA THR A 63 2.50 7.73 -17.53
C THR A 63 1.58 7.72 -18.75
N PRO A 64 1.94 7.07 -19.87
CA PRO A 64 1.06 6.94 -21.04
C PRO A 64 -0.27 6.24 -20.75
N GLN A 65 -0.30 5.39 -19.72
CA GLN A 65 -1.49 4.67 -19.28
C GLN A 65 -2.52 5.59 -18.64
N PHE A 66 -2.09 6.71 -18.03
CA PHE A 66 -2.97 7.65 -17.36
C PHE A 66 -4.08 8.16 -18.27
N TYR A 67 -3.75 8.56 -19.49
CA TYR A 67 -4.71 9.07 -20.47
C TYR A 67 -5.77 8.04 -20.91
N LYS A 68 -5.50 6.75 -20.73
CA LYS A 68 -6.46 5.68 -21.04
C LYS A 68 -7.40 5.36 -19.86
N LEU A 69 -7.02 5.76 -18.65
CA LEU A 69 -7.73 5.42 -17.41
C LEU A 69 -8.63 6.55 -16.93
N VAL A 70 -8.38 7.78 -17.37
CA VAL A 70 -9.18 8.96 -17.00
C VAL A 70 -10.39 9.13 -17.92
N ASN A 71 -11.48 9.64 -17.35
CA ASN A 71 -12.68 9.99 -18.12
C ASN A 71 -12.42 11.23 -18.97
N THR A 72 -12.77 11.17 -20.25
CA THR A 72 -12.68 12.33 -21.15
C THR A 72 -13.89 13.25 -20.99
N LYS A 73 -13.79 14.45 -21.56
CA LYS A 73 -14.91 15.40 -21.57
C LYS A 73 -16.09 14.84 -22.37
N GLU A 74 -15.82 14.20 -23.51
CA GLU A 74 -16.84 13.60 -24.38
C GLU A 74 -17.62 12.51 -23.62
N GLN A 75 -16.93 11.66 -22.87
CA GLN A 75 -17.57 10.64 -22.04
C GLN A 75 -18.44 11.26 -20.94
N TYR A 76 -17.97 12.34 -20.31
CA TYR A 76 -18.76 13.04 -19.30
C TYR A 76 -20.03 13.66 -19.90
N ASP A 77 -19.93 14.25 -21.09
CA ASP A 77 -21.05 14.88 -21.77
C ASP A 77 -22.08 13.82 -22.24
N GLU A 78 -21.64 12.60 -22.58
CA GLU A 78 -22.52 11.48 -23.00
C GLU A 78 -23.18 10.74 -21.82
N TYR A 79 -22.42 10.38 -20.79
CA TYR A 79 -22.87 9.50 -19.69
C TYR A 79 -23.18 10.26 -18.39
N GLY A 80 -22.87 11.55 -18.34
CA GLY A 80 -23.09 12.43 -17.20
C GLY A 80 -22.10 12.21 -16.04
N PRO A 81 -22.30 12.91 -14.91
CA PRO A 81 -21.37 12.91 -13.77
C PRO A 81 -21.24 11.56 -13.04
N SER A 82 -22.09 10.59 -13.38
CA SER A 82 -22.07 9.26 -12.75
C SER A 82 -20.73 8.55 -12.96
N ILE A 83 -20.08 8.75 -14.11
CA ILE A 83 -18.79 8.14 -14.47
C ILE A 83 -17.63 8.64 -13.59
N CYS A 84 -17.76 9.81 -12.96
CA CYS A 84 -16.72 10.37 -12.09
C CYS A 84 -16.74 9.77 -10.67
N ARG A 85 -17.76 8.97 -10.32
CA ARG A 85 -17.84 8.35 -8.98
C ARG A 85 -16.82 7.23 -8.76
N HIS A 86 -16.34 6.63 -9.84
CA HIS A 86 -15.30 5.62 -9.83
C HIS A 86 -14.23 5.99 -10.85
N ASN A 87 -12.95 5.88 -10.46
CA ASN A 87 -11.84 6.18 -11.36
C ASN A 87 -10.91 4.97 -11.44
N ALA A 88 -10.83 4.40 -12.65
CA ALA A 88 -10.04 3.20 -12.93
C ALA A 88 -8.54 3.38 -12.69
N ALA A 89 -8.04 4.63 -12.71
CA ALA A 89 -6.63 4.94 -12.45
C ALA A 89 -6.15 4.53 -11.06
N PHE A 90 -7.07 4.35 -10.10
CA PHE A 90 -6.74 3.98 -8.72
C PHE A 90 -7.09 2.51 -8.37
N GLY A 91 -7.68 1.76 -9.31
CA GLY A 91 -8.11 0.37 -9.09
C GLY A 91 -7.25 -0.70 -9.77
N SER A 92 -6.45 -0.33 -10.79
CA SER A 92 -5.70 -1.26 -11.63
C SER A 92 -4.18 -1.27 -11.39
N MET A 93 -3.67 -0.45 -10.48
CA MET A 93 -2.24 -0.39 -10.12
C MET A 93 -1.92 -1.21 -8.85
N GLY A 94 -2.25 -2.50 -8.87
CA GLY A 94 -1.95 -3.46 -7.81
C GLY A 94 -1.29 -4.71 -8.36
#